data_AF-A0A645EH41-F1
#
_entry.id   AF-A0A645EH41-F1
#
_cell.length_a   1.000
_cell.length_b   1.000
_cell.length_c   1.000
_cell.angle_alpha   90.00
_cell.angle_beta   90.00
_cell.angle_gamma   90.00
#
_symmetry.space_group_name_H-M   'P 1'
#
loop_
_entity.id
_entity.type
_entity.pdbx_description
1 polymer ?
#
loop_
_entity_poly.entity_id
_entity_poly.type
_entity_poly.pdbx_seq_one_letter_code
_entity_poly.pdbx_strand_id
1 'polypeptide(L)'
;MVEELTGFTIAGEHHLLRLMQDLSVAKREYDKLADALEQVQQSGYGVVPPQLDEMVLEEPEIIRTGNRFGVRLRASAPSLHIIRTDVQAEISPILGTEKQSEELIQYLMREFEGEPDKIWRTNLFGKSLNALVREGIQNKLSSMPETAQVKLRDTLQKIVNDGSGGLICIIF
;
A
#
# COMPACT_ATOMS: atom_id res chain seq x y z
N MET A 1 -18.24 3.63 27.38
CA MET A 1 -16.97 4.39 27.40
C MET A 1 -15.79 3.63 26.76
N VAL A 2 -15.31 2.49 27.28
CA VAL A 2 -14.17 1.78 26.64
C VAL A 2 -14.54 1.23 25.26
N GLU A 3 -15.72 0.61 25.14
CA GLU A 3 -16.22 0.09 23.85
C GLU A 3 -16.51 1.21 22.84
N GLU A 4 -17.01 2.35 23.28
CA GLU A 4 -17.26 3.51 22.40
C GLU A 4 -15.97 4.15 21.87
N LEU A 5 -14.89 4.15 22.66
CA LEU A 5 -13.62 4.76 22.29
C LEU A 5 -12.72 3.83 21.47
N THR A 6 -12.80 2.53 21.72
CA THR A 6 -11.86 1.55 21.16
C THR A 6 -12.50 0.55 20.20
N GLY A 7 -13.84 0.44 20.21
CA GLY A 7 -14.57 -0.59 19.46
C GLY A 7 -14.48 -1.99 20.06
N PHE A 8 -13.79 -2.17 21.21
CA PHE A 8 -13.63 -3.49 21.83
C PHE A 8 -14.59 -3.69 23.01
N THR A 9 -15.37 -4.78 22.94
CA THR A 9 -16.21 -5.25 24.05
C THR A 9 -15.37 -6.03 25.05
N ILE A 10 -15.16 -5.49 26.26
CA ILE A 10 -14.33 -6.15 27.28
C ILE A 10 -15.24 -6.90 28.27
N ALA A 11 -15.22 -8.23 28.18
CA ALA A 11 -16.08 -9.11 28.97
C ALA A 11 -15.53 -9.44 30.38
N GLY A 12 -14.30 -9.02 30.69
CA GLY A 12 -13.63 -9.25 31.98
C GLY A 12 -12.12 -9.13 31.89
N GLU A 13 -11.43 -9.29 33.02
CA GLU A 13 -9.98 -9.10 33.15
C GLU A 13 -9.16 -10.06 32.27
N HIS A 14 -9.58 -11.33 32.18
CA HIS A 14 -8.93 -12.30 31.29
C HIS A 14 -9.04 -11.91 29.81
N HIS A 15 -10.18 -11.34 29.41
CA HIS A 15 -10.38 -10.85 28.05
C HIS A 15 -9.52 -9.60 27.80
N LEU A 16 -9.45 -8.69 28.78
CA LEU A 16 -8.59 -7.51 28.71
C LEU A 16 -7.12 -7.90 28.52
N LEU A 17 -6.59 -8.85 29.30
CA LEU A 17 -5.19 -9.28 29.20
C LEU A 17 -4.87 -9.87 27.83
N ARG A 18 -5.76 -10.70 27.28
CA ARG A 18 -5.60 -11.25 25.92
C ARG A 18 -5.59 -10.14 24.87
N LEU A 19 -6.56 -9.24 24.93
CA LEU A 19 -6.65 -8.12 24.00
C LEU A 19 -5.42 -7.20 24.08
N MET A 20 -4.89 -6.97 25.28
CA MET A 20 -3.67 -6.19 25.47
C MET A 20 -2.44 -6.88 24.89
N GLN A 21 -2.36 -8.21 24.99
CA GLN A 21 -1.30 -8.97 24.35
C GLN A 21 -1.37 -8.83 22.82
N ASP A 22 -2.56 -8.99 22.23
CA ASP A 22 -2.77 -8.87 20.78
C ASP A 22 -2.43 -7.45 20.29
N LEU A 23 -2.91 -6.43 21.01
CA LEU A 23 -2.62 -5.02 20.70
C LEU A 23 -1.15 -4.67 20.89
N SER A 24 -0.44 -5.26 21.84
CA SER A 24 0.99 -5.05 22.01
C SER A 24 1.78 -5.59 20.82
N VAL A 25 1.39 -6.74 20.27
CA VAL A 25 2.00 -7.30 19.05
C VAL A 25 1.69 -6.41 17.86
N ALA A 26 0.42 -6.08 17.65
CA ALA A 26 -0.01 -5.22 16.54
C ALA A 26 0.66 -3.84 16.58
N LYS A 27 0.76 -3.23 17.76
CA LYS A 27 1.43 -1.94 17.94
C LYS A 27 2.91 -2.02 17.56
N ARG A 28 3.62 -3.06 18.00
CA ARG A 28 5.04 -3.21 17.66
C ARG A 28 5.24 -3.32 16.15
N GLU A 29 4.42 -4.11 15.46
CA GLU A 29 4.56 -4.25 14.00
C GLU A 29 4.11 -2.96 13.27
N TYR A 30 3.09 -2.26 13.76
CA TYR A 30 2.70 -0.95 13.21
C TYR A 30 3.79 0.10 13.41
N ASP A 31 4.39 0.18 14.60
CA ASP A 31 5.43 1.15 14.92
C ASP A 31 6.66 0.98 14.00
N LYS A 32 6.95 -0.25 13.51
CA LYS A 32 7.98 -0.48 12.47
C LYS A 32 7.63 0.17 11.13
N LEU A 33 6.35 0.20 10.78
CA LEU A 33 5.85 0.66 9.48
C LEU A 33 5.45 2.14 9.48
N ALA A 34 5.19 2.72 10.65
CA ALA A 34 4.55 4.03 10.81
C ALA A 34 5.22 5.14 9.99
N ASP A 35 6.55 5.27 10.12
CA ASP A 35 7.31 6.30 9.40
C ASP A 35 7.26 6.09 7.87
N ALA A 36 7.34 4.83 7.42
CA ALA A 36 7.26 4.51 6.00
C ALA A 36 5.87 4.82 5.43
N LEU A 37 4.80 4.55 6.20
CA LEU A 37 3.44 4.90 5.79
C LEU A 37 3.25 6.42 5.67
N GLU A 38 3.83 7.20 6.57
CA GLU A 38 3.82 8.66 6.47
C GLU A 38 4.60 9.14 5.22
N GLN A 39 5.79 8.60 4.98
CA GLN A 39 6.59 8.90 3.78
C GLN A 39 5.83 8.60 2.49
N VAL A 40 5.13 7.46 2.42
CA VAL A 40 4.31 7.06 1.26
C VAL A 40 3.16 8.04 1.05
N GLN A 41 2.52 8.50 2.11
CA GLN A 41 1.44 9.48 2.00
C GLN A 41 1.94 10.81 1.45
N GLN A 42 3.13 11.25 1.86
CA GLN A 42 3.70 12.53 1.43
C GLN A 42 4.33 12.46 0.03
N SER A 43 5.09 11.41 -0.27
CA SER A 43 5.94 11.34 -1.47
C SER A 43 5.55 10.24 -2.46
N GLY A 44 4.67 9.33 -2.07
CA GLY A 44 4.33 8.12 -2.85
C GLY A 44 5.30 6.95 -2.66
N TYR A 45 6.40 7.13 -1.91
CA TYR A 45 7.39 6.10 -1.63
C TYR A 45 7.81 6.13 -0.16
N GLY A 46 7.92 4.98 0.48
CA GLY A 46 8.41 4.91 1.86
C GLY A 46 9.23 3.66 2.08
N VAL A 47 10.16 3.77 3.03
CA VAL A 47 11.14 2.72 3.32
C VAL A 47 11.07 2.36 4.79
N VAL A 48 10.95 1.08 5.05
CA VAL A 48 11.05 0.50 6.39
C VAL A 48 12.48 0.01 6.55
N PRO A 49 13.31 0.68 7.37
CA PRO A 49 14.68 0.25 7.57
C PRO A 49 14.71 -1.09 8.32
N PRO A 50 15.69 -1.97 8.03
CA PRO A 50 15.90 -3.19 8.81
C PRO A 50 16.13 -2.88 10.28
N GLN A 51 15.59 -3.72 11.14
CA GLN A 51 15.92 -3.67 12.56
C GLN A 51 17.28 -4.33 12.83
N LEU A 52 17.92 -3.96 13.94
CA LEU A 52 19.23 -4.48 14.34
C LEU A 52 19.21 -6.00 14.55
N ASP A 53 18.11 -6.56 15.04
CA ASP A 53 17.90 -7.99 15.23
C ASP A 53 17.61 -8.75 13.93
N GLU A 54 17.32 -8.05 12.83
CA GLU A 54 17.16 -8.60 11.49
C GLU A 54 18.48 -8.59 10.68
N MET A 55 19.54 -8.00 11.22
CA MET A 55 20.85 -7.94 10.57
C MET A 55 21.62 -9.24 10.76
N VAL A 56 22.08 -9.81 9.64
CA VAL A 56 22.95 -10.98 9.61
C VAL A 56 24.34 -10.56 9.19
N LEU A 57 25.32 -10.73 10.08
CA LEU A 57 26.74 -10.51 9.80
C LEU A 57 27.37 -11.83 9.34
N GLU A 58 27.92 -11.83 8.13
CA GLU A 58 28.68 -12.97 7.60
C GLU A 58 30.09 -13.02 8.21
N GLU A 59 30.72 -14.19 8.14
CA GLU A 59 32.08 -14.36 8.64
C GLU A 59 33.07 -13.40 7.94
N PRO A 60 33.96 -12.74 8.70
CA PRO A 60 34.94 -11.83 8.14
C PRO A 60 35.97 -12.56 7.29
N GLU A 61 36.18 -12.09 6.06
CA GLU A 61 37.20 -12.64 5.16
C GLU A 61 38.44 -11.73 5.12
N ILE A 62 39.64 -12.32 5.24
CA ILE A 62 40.89 -11.57 5.01
C ILE A 62 41.07 -11.39 3.51
N ILE A 63 41.14 -10.15 3.07
CA ILE A 63 41.42 -9.79 1.68
C ILE A 63 42.84 -9.23 1.57
N ARG A 64 43.50 -9.55 0.46
CA ARG A 64 44.82 -9.00 0.13
C ARG A 64 44.72 -8.18 -1.15
N THR A 65 45.14 -6.92 -1.08
CA THR A 65 45.24 -6.04 -2.25
C THR A 65 46.68 -5.52 -2.34
N GLY A 66 47.44 -6.11 -3.27
CA GLY A 66 48.88 -5.86 -3.40
C GLY A 66 49.66 -6.25 -2.14
N ASN A 67 50.27 -5.25 -1.48
CA ASN A 67 51.03 -5.44 -0.23
C ASN A 67 50.22 -5.12 1.04
N ARG A 68 48.92 -4.87 0.94
CA ARG A 68 48.05 -4.56 2.09
C ARG A 68 47.08 -5.70 2.37
N PHE A 69 46.82 -5.93 3.65
CA PHE A 69 45.78 -6.83 4.15
C PHE A 69 44.61 -6.01 4.69
N GLY A 70 43.40 -6.49 4.44
CA GLY A 70 42.17 -5.92 4.98
C GLY A 70 41.23 -7.02 5.43
N VAL A 71 40.18 -6.63 6.15
CA VAL A 71 39.08 -7.52 6.52
C VAL A 71 37.85 -7.06 5.75
N ARG A 72 37.23 -7.97 5.01
CA ARG A 72 35.94 -7.74 4.37
C ARG A 72 34.84 -8.20 5.34
N LEU A 73 34.02 -7.24 5.74
CA LEU A 73 32.80 -7.49 6.50
C LEU A 73 31.62 -7.42 5.54
N ARG A 74 30.69 -8.36 5.64
CA ARG A 74 29.42 -8.35 4.90
C ARG A 74 28.29 -8.46 5.91
N ALA A 75 27.32 -7.57 5.79
CA ALA A 75 26.08 -7.61 6.55
C ALA A 75 24.92 -7.58 5.56
N SER A 76 23.86 -8.34 5.85
CA SER A 76 22.63 -8.33 5.07
C SER A 76 21.44 -8.18 6.01
N ALA A 77 20.41 -7.47 5.55
CA ALA A 77 19.17 -7.30 6.29
C ALA A 77 18.02 -7.00 5.33
N PRO A 78 16.79 -7.44 5.63
CA PRO A 78 15.63 -7.17 4.80
C PRO A 78 15.17 -5.70 4.95
N SER A 79 14.76 -5.07 3.85
CA SER A 79 14.13 -3.75 3.85
C SER A 79 12.80 -3.84 3.13
N LEU A 80 11.76 -3.18 3.66
CA LEU A 80 10.47 -3.08 2.98
C LEU A 80 10.37 -1.74 2.26
N HIS A 81 9.93 -1.80 1.01
CA HIS A 81 9.64 -0.62 0.21
C HIS A 81 8.15 -0.60 -0.08
N ILE A 82 7.48 0.48 0.33
CA ILE A 82 6.05 0.69 0.14
C ILE A 82 5.89 1.74 -0.96
N ILE A 83 5.06 1.44 -1.95
CA ILE A 83 4.84 2.30 -3.12
C ILE A 83 3.34 2.57 -3.24
N ARG A 84 2.94 3.84 -3.23
CA ARG A 84 1.57 4.23 -3.51
C ARG A 84 1.32 4.21 -5.00
N THR A 85 0.22 3.59 -5.40
CA THR A 85 -0.28 3.63 -6.78
C THR A 85 -1.73 4.09 -6.78
N ASP A 86 -2.07 4.94 -7.74
CA ASP A 86 -3.44 5.43 -7.91
C ASP A 86 -4.16 4.55 -8.93
N VAL A 87 -5.30 3.97 -8.52
CA VAL A 87 -6.13 3.17 -9.40
C VAL A 87 -7.28 4.02 -9.91
N GLN A 88 -7.32 4.24 -11.21
CA GLN A 88 -8.41 4.93 -11.89
C GLN A 88 -9.37 3.90 -12.48
N ALA A 89 -10.67 4.03 -12.19
CA ALA A 89 -11.72 3.23 -12.82
C ALA A 89 -12.74 4.18 -13.44
N GLU A 90 -13.03 3.97 -14.71
CA GLU A 90 -14.09 4.66 -15.44
C GLU A 90 -15.27 3.70 -15.60
N ILE A 91 -16.49 4.22 -15.44
CA ILE A 91 -17.71 3.48 -15.75
C ILE A 91 -18.45 4.21 -16.87
N SER A 92 -18.69 3.52 -17.97
CA SER A 92 -19.49 4.02 -19.09
C SER A 92 -20.81 3.24 -19.12
N PRO A 93 -21.83 3.63 -18.33
CA PRO A 93 -23.10 2.93 -18.34
C PRO A 93 -23.74 3.04 -19.72
N ILE A 94 -24.19 1.90 -20.27
CA ILE A 94 -24.94 1.90 -21.53
C ILE A 94 -26.35 2.41 -21.21
N LEU A 95 -26.61 3.63 -21.66
CA LEU A 95 -27.91 4.29 -21.52
C LEU A 95 -28.64 4.13 -22.85
N GLY A 96 -29.85 3.56 -22.79
CA GLY A 96 -30.58 3.11 -23.97
C GLY A 96 -30.77 4.20 -25.03
N THR A 97 -31.51 5.26 -24.70
CA THR A 97 -31.78 6.37 -25.63
C THR A 97 -31.02 7.64 -25.26
N GLU A 98 -30.82 8.52 -26.25
CA GLU A 98 -30.16 9.82 -26.07
C GLU A 98 -30.81 10.67 -24.98
N LYS A 99 -32.15 10.68 -24.93
CA LYS A 99 -32.91 11.39 -23.90
C LYS A 99 -32.61 10.87 -22.49
N GLN A 100 -32.44 9.56 -22.31
CA GLN A 100 -32.08 8.98 -21.01
C GLN A 100 -30.66 9.38 -20.58
N SER A 101 -29.75 9.52 -21.55
CA SER A 101 -28.40 10.03 -21.29
C SER A 101 -28.41 11.49 -20.84
N GLU A 102 -29.18 12.35 -21.51
CA GLU A 102 -29.33 13.77 -21.13
C GLU A 102 -29.98 13.93 -19.75
N GLU A 103 -31.04 13.18 -19.45
CA GLU A 103 -31.71 13.19 -18.15
C GLU A 103 -30.75 12.78 -17.03
N LEU A 104 -29.89 11.77 -17.26
CA LEU A 104 -28.87 11.37 -16.30
C LEU A 104 -27.83 12.46 -16.07
N ILE A 105 -27.33 13.10 -17.12
CA ILE A 105 -26.33 14.18 -17.00
C ILE A 105 -26.90 15.32 -16.18
N GLN A 106 -28.13 15.76 -16.47
CA GLN A 106 -28.79 16.83 -15.72
C GLN A 106 -28.98 16.46 -14.25
N TYR A 107 -29.36 15.21 -13.97
CA TYR A 107 -29.48 14.70 -12.61
C TYR A 107 -28.15 14.70 -11.85
N LEU A 108 -27.07 14.19 -12.48
CA LEU A 108 -25.73 14.18 -11.88
C LEU A 108 -25.21 15.59 -11.62
N MET A 109 -25.40 16.53 -12.55
CA MET A 109 -24.98 17.92 -12.36
C MET A 109 -25.72 18.60 -11.21
N ARG A 110 -27.04 18.39 -11.11
CA ARG A 110 -27.85 18.95 -10.02
C ARG A 110 -27.43 18.41 -8.64
N GLU A 111 -27.18 17.10 -8.53
CA GLU A 111 -26.71 16.51 -7.26
C GLU A 111 -25.28 16.94 -6.92
N PHE A 112 -24.42 17.12 -7.94
CA PHE A 112 -23.03 17.55 -7.76
C PHE A 112 -22.91 19.00 -7.26
N GLU A 113 -23.73 19.92 -7.76
CA GLU A 113 -23.73 21.33 -7.32
C GLU A 113 -24.19 21.52 -5.87
N GLY A 114 -25.03 20.61 -5.36
CA GLY A 114 -25.54 20.66 -3.99
C GLY A 114 -24.54 20.09 -2.97
N GLU A 115 -24.15 18.83 -3.13
CA GLU A 115 -23.22 18.13 -2.23
C GLU A 115 -22.47 17.02 -3.00
N PRO A 116 -21.18 17.22 -3.36
CA PRO A 116 -20.40 16.26 -4.13
C PRO A 116 -20.33 14.87 -3.50
N ASP A 117 -20.39 14.79 -2.16
CA ASP A 117 -20.32 13.53 -1.43
C ASP A 117 -21.61 12.68 -1.56
N LYS A 118 -22.76 13.29 -1.86
CA LYS A 118 -24.04 12.58 -2.04
C LYS A 118 -24.10 11.80 -3.34
N ILE A 119 -23.37 12.22 -4.37
CA ILE A 119 -23.33 11.52 -5.66
C ILE A 119 -22.86 10.07 -5.51
N TRP A 120 -21.96 9.80 -4.56
CA TRP A 120 -21.44 8.47 -4.28
C TRP A 120 -22.46 7.52 -3.67
N ARG A 121 -23.43 8.07 -2.92
CA ARG A 121 -24.53 7.33 -2.28
C ARG A 121 -25.75 7.21 -3.19
N THR A 122 -25.71 7.88 -4.34
CA THR A 122 -26.82 7.87 -5.28
C THR A 122 -26.95 6.48 -5.91
N ASN A 123 -28.18 5.98 -5.90
CA ASN A 123 -28.51 4.70 -6.51
C ASN A 123 -28.67 4.89 -8.01
N LEU A 124 -27.75 4.32 -8.78
CA LEU A 124 -27.78 4.28 -10.23
C LEU A 124 -27.86 2.81 -10.63
N PHE A 125 -28.92 2.42 -11.35
CA PHE A 125 -29.11 1.04 -11.83
C PHE A 125 -29.25 -0.03 -10.71
N GLY A 126 -29.88 0.33 -9.59
CA GLY A 126 -30.14 -0.63 -8.49
C GLY A 126 -28.92 -0.96 -7.63
N LYS A 127 -27.77 -0.33 -7.89
CA LYS A 127 -26.57 -0.32 -7.02
C LYS A 127 -26.16 1.13 -6.74
N SER A 128 -25.46 1.36 -5.63
CA SER A 128 -24.84 2.67 -5.40
C SER A 128 -23.68 2.88 -6.39
N LEU A 129 -23.48 4.11 -6.87
CA LEU A 129 -22.32 4.47 -7.70
C LEU A 129 -20.98 4.02 -7.08
N ASN A 130 -20.84 4.17 -5.76
CA ASN A 130 -19.68 3.71 -5.00
C ASN A 130 -19.41 2.20 -5.14
N ALA A 131 -20.46 1.36 -5.24
CA ALA A 131 -20.30 -0.08 -5.43
C ALA A 131 -19.78 -0.42 -6.83
N LEU A 132 -20.30 0.25 -7.88
CA LEU A 132 -19.85 0.05 -9.26
C LEU A 132 -18.39 0.48 -9.45
N VAL A 133 -18.01 1.61 -8.86
CA VAL A 133 -16.61 2.09 -8.91
C VAL A 133 -15.68 1.18 -8.10
N ARG A 134 -16.10 0.69 -6.93
CA ARG A 134 -15.33 -0.29 -6.15
C ARG A 134 -15.13 -1.61 -6.90
N GLU A 135 -16.16 -2.13 -7.57
CA GLU A 135 -16.03 -3.32 -8.42
C GLU A 135 -15.00 -3.09 -9.54
N GLY A 136 -15.04 -1.92 -10.20
CA GLY A 136 -14.07 -1.53 -11.24
C GLY A 136 -12.63 -1.41 -10.73
N ILE A 137 -12.44 -0.84 -9.54
CA ILE A 137 -11.13 -0.73 -8.88
C ILE A 137 -10.64 -2.11 -8.44
N GLN A 138 -11.49 -2.91 -7.80
CA GLN A 138 -11.13 -4.22 -7.26
C GLN A 138 -10.66 -5.19 -8.34
N ASN A 139 -11.29 -5.15 -9.52
CA ASN A 139 -10.84 -5.93 -10.68
C ASN A 139 -9.46 -5.51 -11.22
N LYS A 140 -9.07 -4.23 -11.05
CA LYS A 140 -7.74 -3.72 -11.43
C LYS A 140 -6.68 -3.97 -10.36
N LEU A 141 -7.06 -4.04 -9.09
CA LEU A 141 -6.13 -4.31 -7.99
C LEU A 141 -5.52 -5.72 -8.07
N SER A 142 -6.26 -6.70 -8.58
CA SER A 142 -5.80 -8.07 -8.82
C SER A 142 -5.09 -8.25 -10.17
N SER A 143 -4.86 -7.17 -10.94
CA SER A 143 -4.39 -7.29 -12.33
C SER A 143 -2.88 -7.33 -12.50
N MET A 144 -2.06 -7.03 -11.48
CA MET A 144 -0.60 -7.06 -11.64
C MET A 144 -0.12 -8.52 -11.70
N PRO A 145 0.39 -9.02 -12.84
CA PRO A 145 0.84 -10.40 -12.96
C PRO A 145 2.02 -10.66 -12.03
N GLU A 146 2.12 -11.86 -11.48
CA GLU A 146 3.21 -12.27 -10.59
C GLU A 146 4.59 -12.03 -11.22
N THR A 147 4.73 -12.27 -12.53
CA THR A 147 5.96 -12.01 -13.28
C THR A 147 6.38 -10.54 -13.25
N ALA A 148 5.42 -9.60 -13.27
CA ALA A 148 5.70 -8.17 -13.16
C ALA A 148 6.09 -7.79 -11.72
N GLN A 149 5.44 -8.39 -10.72
CA GLN A 149 5.78 -8.19 -9.30
C GLN A 149 7.23 -8.62 -9.00
N VAL A 150 7.63 -9.81 -9.49
CA VAL A 150 9.00 -10.33 -9.33
C VAL A 150 10.02 -9.44 -10.02
N LYS A 151 9.76 -9.02 -11.27
CA LYS A 151 10.65 -8.10 -12.00
C LYS A 151 10.81 -6.76 -11.27
N LEU A 152 9.72 -6.21 -10.75
CA LEU A 152 9.77 -4.96 -9.99
C LEU A 152 10.62 -5.11 -8.72
N ARG A 153 10.39 -6.18 -7.94
CA ARG A 153 11.19 -6.49 -6.75
C ARG A 153 12.67 -6.63 -7.07
N ASP A 154 13.02 -7.43 -8.08
CA ASP A 154 14.41 -7.71 -8.45
C ASP A 154 15.13 -6.44 -8.95
N THR A 155 14.41 -5.60 -9.71
CA THR A 155 14.93 -4.29 -10.14
C THR A 155 15.16 -3.37 -8.95
N LEU A 156 14.20 -3.26 -8.01
CA LEU A 156 14.38 -2.46 -6.79
C LEU A 156 15.57 -2.96 -5.95
N GLN A 157 15.70 -4.27 -5.78
CA GLN A 157 16.82 -4.88 -5.05
C GLN A 157 18.17 -4.55 -5.69
N LYS A 158 18.28 -4.60 -7.02
CA LYS A 158 19.51 -4.21 -7.73
C LYS A 158 19.85 -2.75 -7.51
N ILE A 159 18.88 -1.84 -7.60
CA ILE A 159 19.10 -0.40 -7.40
C ILE A 159 19.62 -0.10 -5.99
N VAL A 160 19.02 -0.72 -4.98
CA VAL A 160 19.43 -0.54 -3.58
C VAL A 160 20.85 -1.07 -3.34
N ASN A 161 21.23 -2.20 -3.94
CA ASN A 161 22.55 -2.80 -3.76
C ASN A 161 23.65 -2.12 -4.58
N ASP A 162 23.35 -1.75 -5.82
CA ASP A 162 24.35 -1.27 -6.78
C ASP A 162 24.53 0.25 -6.72
N GLY A 163 23.67 0.97 -5.98
CA GLY A 163 23.78 2.41 -5.72
C GLY A 163 23.77 3.30 -6.97
N SER A 164 23.46 2.73 -8.13
CA SER A 164 23.54 3.42 -9.41
C SER A 164 22.17 3.97 -9.78
N GLY A 165 22.08 5.30 -9.90
CA GLY A 165 20.90 6.04 -10.35
C GLY A 165 20.56 5.83 -11.83
N GLY A 166 20.62 4.58 -12.29
CA GLY A 166 20.35 4.19 -13.67
C GLY A 166 18.87 4.25 -14.00
N LEU A 167 18.60 4.58 -15.27
CA LEU A 167 17.28 4.54 -15.88
C LEU A 167 16.65 3.16 -15.73
N ILE A 168 15.44 3.11 -15.15
CA ILE A 168 14.64 1.89 -15.10
C ILE A 168 13.80 1.83 -16.36
N CYS A 169 14.01 0.81 -17.19
CA CYS A 169 13.10 0.47 -18.27
C CYS A 169 12.33 -0.80 -17.89
N ILE A 170 11.04 -0.65 -17.57
CA ILE A 170 10.12 -1.77 -17.44
C ILE A 170 9.42 -1.91 -18.79
N ILE A 171 9.73 -2.98 -19.52
CA ILE A 171 9.06 -3.31 -20.77
C ILE A 171 7.94 -4.30 -20.44
N PHE A 172 6.71 -3.88 -20.72
CA PHE A 172 5.49 -4.69 -20.60
C PHE A 172 5.15 -5.32 -21.95
#